data_AF-A0A376MI94-F1
#
_entry.id   AF-A0A376MI94-F1
#
_cell.length_a   1.000
_cell.length_b   1.000
_cell.length_c   1.000
_cell.angle_alpha   90.00
_cell.angle_beta   90.00
_cell.angle_gamma   90.00
#
_symmetry.space_group_name_H-M   'P 1'
#
loop_
_entity.id
_entity.type
_entity.pdbx_description
1 polymer ?
#
loop_
_entity_poly.entity_id
_entity_poly.type
_entity_poly.pdbx_seq_one_letter_code
_entity_poly.pdbx_strand_id
1 'polypeptide(L)'
;MRNSPVSLVHEAHKALGGLDIMALVAGKQVAIPDIADLTSEQFQKTFAINVFALFWLTQEAIPLLPKGASIITTSSIQAYQPSPHLLDYAATKAAILNYSRGLAKPGRGERYSCEYCLHLARSGQHCKFPADRRRIRSRSLVRKRR
;
A
#
# COMPACT_ATOMS: atom_id res chain seq x y z
N MET A 1 9.49 -18.03 -7.55
CA MET A 1 9.21 -16.58 -7.51
C MET A 1 8.91 -16.00 -6.12
N ARG A 2 8.78 -16.80 -5.03
CA ARG A 2 8.51 -16.26 -3.68
C ARG A 2 9.72 -15.64 -2.95
N ASN A 3 10.94 -15.88 -3.40
CA ASN A 3 12.12 -15.66 -2.55
C ASN A 3 12.57 -14.19 -2.42
N SER A 4 12.29 -13.33 -3.41
CA SER A 4 12.78 -11.94 -3.42
C SER A 4 12.03 -10.99 -2.47
N PRO A 5 10.69 -11.02 -2.37
CA PRO A 5 9.95 -10.17 -1.42
C PRO A 5 10.23 -10.53 0.05
N VAL A 6 10.47 -11.82 0.32
CA VAL A 6 10.74 -12.33 1.66
C VAL A 6 12.05 -11.77 2.21
N SER A 7 13.14 -11.85 1.43
CA SER A 7 14.43 -11.35 1.91
C SER A 7 14.39 -9.84 2.15
N LEU A 8 13.71 -9.07 1.29
CA LEU A 8 13.63 -7.62 1.37
C LEU A 8 13.09 -7.10 2.71
N VAL A 9 11.99 -7.66 3.20
CA VAL A 9 11.35 -7.20 4.44
C VAL A 9 12.24 -7.49 5.66
N HIS A 10 12.83 -8.68 5.70
CA HIS A 10 13.73 -9.08 6.79
C HIS A 10 15.03 -8.29 6.78
N GLU A 11 15.62 -8.06 5.61
CA GLU A 11 16.81 -7.22 5.43
C GLU A 11 16.55 -5.78 5.87
N ALA A 12 15.42 -5.20 5.45
CA ALA A 12 15.03 -3.85 5.86
C ALA A 12 14.83 -3.75 7.37
N HIS A 13 14.09 -4.69 7.98
CA HIS A 13 13.91 -4.73 9.43
C HIS A 13 15.24 -4.84 10.18
N LYS A 14 16.16 -5.70 9.72
CA LYS A 14 17.48 -5.87 10.34
C LYS A 14 18.35 -4.61 10.20
N ALA A 15 18.37 -4.01 9.02
CA ALA A 15 19.18 -2.83 8.73
C ALA A 15 18.70 -1.59 9.50
N LEU A 16 17.38 -1.47 9.69
CA LEU A 16 16.75 -0.34 10.39
C LEU A 16 16.63 -0.56 11.91
N GLY A 17 16.86 -1.79 12.40
CA GLY A 17 16.68 -2.16 13.80
C GLY A 17 15.21 -2.23 14.24
N GLY A 18 14.28 -2.32 13.29
CA GLY A 18 12.83 -2.30 13.49
C GLY A 18 12.08 -1.89 12.23
N LEU A 19 10.75 -2.06 12.23
CA LEU A 19 9.89 -1.61 11.13
C LEU A 19 8.55 -1.11 11.68
N ASP A 20 8.35 0.21 11.72
CA ASP A 20 7.12 0.83 12.23
C ASP A 20 6.16 1.28 11.12
N ILE A 21 6.69 1.60 9.93
CA ILE A 21 5.92 2.13 8.81
C ILE A 21 6.36 1.43 7.53
N MET A 22 5.40 0.89 6.79
CA MET A 22 5.63 0.30 5.47
C MET A 22 4.76 1.00 4.43
N ALA A 23 5.39 1.67 3.47
CA ALA A 23 4.72 2.34 2.35
C ALA A 23 4.89 1.54 1.05
N LEU A 24 3.80 0.91 0.60
CA LEU A 24 3.74 0.10 -0.61
C LEU A 24 3.31 0.98 -1.80
N VAL A 25 4.31 1.59 -2.43
CA VAL A 25 4.14 2.58 -3.53
C VAL A 25 4.41 1.99 -4.91
N ALA A 26 5.22 0.92 -4.99
CA ALA A 26 5.62 0.33 -6.27
C ALA A 26 4.41 -0.05 -7.13
N GLY A 27 4.47 0.31 -8.42
CA GLY A 27 3.41 0.01 -9.36
C GLY A 27 3.87 0.12 -10.81
N LYS A 28 3.32 -0.74 -11.66
CA LYS A 28 3.46 -0.72 -13.11
C LYS A 28 2.18 -0.19 -13.73
N GLN A 29 2.33 0.75 -14.66
CA GLN A 29 1.26 1.32 -15.47
C GLN A 29 1.74 1.33 -16.92
N VAL A 30 1.00 0.65 -17.81
CA VAL A 30 1.27 0.64 -19.25
C VAL A 30 -0.06 0.87 -19.95
N ALA A 31 -0.13 1.93 -20.77
CA ALA A 31 -1.35 2.28 -21.48
C ALA A 31 -1.46 1.48 -22.78
N ILE A 32 -2.63 0.90 -23.02
CA ILE A 32 -2.96 0.18 -24.25
C ILE A 32 -4.31 0.71 -24.74
N PRO A 33 -4.42 1.28 -25.96
CA PRO A 33 -5.65 1.92 -26.44
C PRO A 33 -6.87 1.00 -26.48
N ASP A 34 -6.67 -0.26 -26.87
CA ASP A 34 -7.72 -1.26 -27.03
C ASP A 34 -7.39 -2.52 -26.20
N ILE A 35 -8.41 -3.11 -25.56
CA ILE A 35 -8.27 -4.37 -24.84
C ILE A 35 -7.80 -5.52 -25.75
N ALA A 36 -8.12 -5.48 -27.04
CA ALA A 36 -7.69 -6.50 -28.00
C ALA A 36 -6.16 -6.62 -28.10
N ASP A 37 -5.44 -5.52 -27.85
CA ASP A 37 -3.97 -5.47 -27.86
C ASP A 37 -3.35 -5.78 -26.48
N LEU A 38 -4.18 -5.96 -25.45
CA LEU A 38 -3.71 -6.25 -24.09
C LEU A 38 -3.24 -7.70 -23.99
N THR A 39 -1.93 -7.89 -24.10
CA THR A 39 -1.33 -9.22 -23.98
C THR A 39 -1.49 -9.82 -22.59
N SER A 40 -1.62 -11.14 -22.52
CA SER A 40 -1.64 -11.86 -21.24
C SER A 40 -0.36 -11.64 -20.44
N GLU A 41 0.80 -11.49 -21.10
CA GLU A 41 2.06 -11.20 -20.43
C GLU A 41 2.02 -9.84 -19.72
N GLN A 42 1.56 -8.79 -20.39
CA GLN A 42 1.41 -7.48 -19.76
C GLN A 42 0.46 -7.56 -18.58
N PHE A 43 -0.72 -8.15 -18.77
CA PHE A 43 -1.73 -8.27 -17.71
C PHE A 43 -1.15 -8.98 -16.47
N GLN A 44 -0.51 -10.13 -16.66
CA GLN A 44 0.13 -10.89 -15.59
C GLN A 44 1.24 -10.08 -14.91
N LYS A 45 2.06 -9.36 -15.68
CA LYS A 45 3.15 -8.54 -15.14
C LYS A 45 2.64 -7.36 -14.31
N THR A 46 1.56 -6.70 -14.75
CA THR A 46 0.91 -5.61 -14.02
C THR A 46 0.34 -6.12 -12.69
N PHE A 47 -0.33 -7.29 -12.68
CA PHE A 47 -0.83 -7.90 -11.44
C PHE A 47 0.28 -8.40 -10.52
N ALA A 48 1.33 -9.02 -11.07
CA ALA A 48 2.46 -9.52 -10.31
C ALA A 48 3.15 -8.40 -9.52
N ILE A 49 3.34 -7.24 -10.15
CA ILE A 49 3.99 -6.09 -9.52
C ILE A 49 3.04 -5.37 -8.56
N ASN A 50 1.80 -5.10 -8.98
CA ASN A 50 0.92 -4.20 -8.22
C ASN A 50 0.19 -4.91 -7.07
N VAL A 51 -0.14 -6.20 -7.25
CA VAL A 51 -1.01 -6.94 -6.32
C VAL A 51 -0.25 -8.05 -5.62
N PHE A 52 0.44 -8.93 -6.37
CA PHE A 52 1.09 -10.09 -5.76
C PHE A 52 2.28 -9.70 -4.89
N ALA A 53 3.14 -8.80 -5.38
CA ALA A 53 4.24 -8.27 -4.56
C ALA A 53 3.72 -7.58 -3.29
N LEU A 54 2.65 -6.78 -3.41
CA LEU A 54 2.00 -6.12 -2.28
C LEU A 54 1.50 -7.14 -1.23
N PHE A 55 0.87 -8.23 -1.69
CA PHE A 55 0.40 -9.30 -0.82
C PHE A 55 1.55 -10.00 -0.09
N TRP A 56 2.60 -10.41 -0.81
CA TRP A 56 3.74 -11.13 -0.22
C TRP A 56 4.50 -10.25 0.77
N LEU A 57 4.79 -8.99 0.41
CA LEU A 57 5.47 -8.06 1.33
C LEU A 57 4.65 -7.86 2.62
N THR A 58 3.33 -7.72 2.49
CA THR A 58 2.46 -7.56 3.66
C THR A 58 2.42 -8.81 4.52
N GLN A 59 2.37 -9.99 3.91
CA GLN A 59 2.39 -11.27 4.63
C GLN A 59 3.65 -11.42 5.50
N GLU A 60 4.81 -11.07 4.96
CA GLU A 60 6.11 -11.16 5.65
C GLU A 60 6.32 -10.03 6.66
N ALA A 61 5.73 -8.86 6.44
CA ALA A 61 5.84 -7.73 7.37
C ALA A 61 5.01 -7.95 8.65
N ILE A 62 3.81 -8.56 8.55
CA ILE A 62 2.87 -8.67 9.67
C ILE A 62 3.50 -9.22 10.98
N PRO A 63 4.33 -10.28 10.97
CA PRO A 63 4.97 -10.78 12.19
C PRO A 63 6.01 -9.83 12.81
N LEU A 64 6.56 -8.92 12.01
CA LEU A 64 7.64 -8.00 12.41
C LEU A 64 7.10 -6.63 12.88
N LEU A 65 5.86 -6.29 12.52
CA LEU A 65 5.28 -4.99 12.83
C LEU A 65 4.85 -4.89 14.31
N PRO A 66 5.35 -3.91 15.08
CA PRO A 66 4.93 -3.69 16.45
C PRO A 66 3.51 -3.13 16.54
N LYS A 67 2.93 -3.15 17.75
CA LYS A 67 1.64 -2.54 18.01
C LYS A 67 1.70 -1.02 17.77
N GLY A 68 0.83 -0.51 16.90
CA GLY A 68 0.78 0.89 16.48
C GLY A 68 1.51 1.18 15.17
N ALA A 69 2.09 0.17 14.52
CA ALA A 69 2.70 0.30 13.20
C ALA A 69 1.67 0.69 12.12
N SER A 70 2.13 1.08 10.94
CA SER A 70 1.27 1.47 9.83
C SER A 70 1.68 0.84 8.50
N ILE A 71 0.69 0.34 7.75
CA ILE A 71 0.85 -0.09 6.36
C ILE A 71 0.08 0.87 5.47
N ILE A 72 0.80 1.58 4.61
CA ILE A 72 0.24 2.55 3.67
C ILE A 72 0.35 1.95 2.27
N THR A 73 -0.77 1.78 1.58
CA THR A 73 -0.80 1.33 0.19
C THR A 73 -1.09 2.50 -0.75
N THR A 74 -0.67 2.41 -2.01
CA THR A 74 -0.96 3.44 -3.01
C THR A 74 -1.99 2.95 -4.03
N SER A 75 -3.21 3.48 -3.94
CA SER A 75 -4.26 3.27 -4.95
C SER A 75 -4.31 4.45 -5.95
N SER A 76 -5.35 4.51 -6.79
CA SER A 76 -5.53 5.55 -7.80
C SER A 76 -7.01 5.84 -8.02
N ILE A 77 -7.32 7.03 -8.55
CA ILE A 77 -8.67 7.36 -9.05
C ILE A 77 -9.17 6.32 -10.07
N GLN A 78 -8.25 5.66 -10.79
CA GLN A 78 -8.53 4.55 -11.70
C GLN A 78 -9.26 3.37 -11.02
N ALA A 79 -9.17 3.23 -9.70
CA ALA A 79 -9.95 2.25 -8.94
C ALA A 79 -11.46 2.55 -8.94
N TYR A 80 -11.86 3.80 -9.16
CA TYR A 80 -13.24 4.26 -9.17
C TYR A 80 -13.70 4.73 -10.56
N GLN A 81 -12.79 5.34 -11.32
CA GLN A 81 -13.02 5.90 -12.65
C GLN A 81 -11.99 5.31 -13.61
N PRO A 82 -12.18 4.05 -14.05
CA PRO A 82 -11.26 3.39 -14.95
C PRO A 82 -11.26 4.07 -16.32
N SER A 83 -10.07 4.40 -16.83
CA SER A 83 -9.87 4.84 -18.20
C SER A 83 -9.75 3.63 -19.12
N PRO A 84 -10.39 3.63 -20.31
CA PRO A 84 -10.38 2.47 -21.21
C PRO A 84 -8.99 1.96 -21.54
N HIS A 85 -8.02 2.88 -21.69
CA HIS A 85 -6.66 2.55 -22.06
C HIS A 85 -5.75 2.07 -20.91
N LEU A 86 -6.29 1.92 -19.69
CA LEU A 86 -5.55 1.52 -18.48
C LEU A 86 -6.25 0.37 -17.75
N LEU A 87 -6.85 -0.57 -18.49
CA LEU A 87 -7.73 -1.58 -17.93
C LEU A 87 -7.06 -2.46 -16.85
N ASP A 88 -5.90 -3.04 -17.16
CA ASP A 88 -5.14 -3.89 -16.22
C ASP A 88 -4.70 -3.09 -14.98
N TYR A 89 -4.18 -1.88 -15.19
CA TYR A 89 -3.79 -0.98 -14.11
C TYR A 89 -4.97 -0.61 -13.21
N ALA A 90 -6.09 -0.19 -13.78
CA ALA A 90 -7.30 0.18 -13.04
C ALA A 90 -7.82 -0.99 -12.19
N ALA A 91 -7.84 -2.20 -12.77
CA ALA A 91 -8.19 -3.42 -12.05
C ALA A 91 -7.27 -3.67 -10.85
N THR A 92 -5.95 -3.51 -11.01
CA THR A 92 -5.02 -3.65 -9.87
C THR A 92 -5.23 -2.58 -8.80
N LYS A 93 -5.56 -1.34 -9.16
CA LYS A 93 -5.79 -0.27 -8.19
C LYS A 93 -7.09 -0.46 -7.41
N ALA A 94 -8.13 -1.01 -8.04
CA ALA A 94 -9.34 -1.48 -7.36
C ALA A 94 -9.04 -2.65 -6.40
N ALA A 95 -8.20 -3.61 -6.82
CA ALA A 95 -7.75 -4.69 -5.96
C ALA A 95 -7.00 -4.18 -4.72
N ILE A 96 -6.05 -3.24 -4.90
CA ILE A 96 -5.29 -2.61 -3.80
C ILE A 96 -6.23 -1.87 -2.83
N LEU A 97 -7.21 -1.13 -3.35
CA LEU A 97 -8.19 -0.41 -2.54
C LEU A 97 -8.97 -1.39 -1.64
N ASN A 98 -9.52 -2.46 -2.21
CA ASN A 98 -10.29 -3.45 -1.48
C ASN A 98 -9.40 -4.25 -0.51
N TYR A 99 -8.18 -4.57 -0.90
CA TYR A 99 -7.19 -5.20 -0.05
C TYR A 99 -6.92 -4.38 1.21
N SER A 100 -6.69 -3.08 1.05
CA SER A 100 -6.40 -2.16 2.16
C SER A 100 -7.58 -2.03 3.12
N ARG A 101 -8.81 -1.91 2.58
CA ARG A 101 -10.04 -1.93 3.38
C ARG A 101 -10.22 -3.24 4.13
N GLY A 102 -9.87 -4.37 3.51
CA GLY A 102 -9.91 -5.69 4.12
C GLY A 102 -8.94 -5.81 5.30
N LEU A 103 -7.72 -5.30 5.15
CA LEU A 103 -6.71 -5.29 6.21
C LEU A 103 -7.07 -4.35 7.37
N ALA A 104 -7.73 -3.23 7.09
CA ALA A 104 -8.14 -2.26 8.10
C ALA A 104 -9.33 -2.70 8.99
N LYS A 105 -9.96 -3.86 8.72
CA LYS A 105 -11.12 -4.32 9.49
C LYS A 105 -10.79 -4.55 10.98
N PRO A 106 -11.73 -4.26 11.90
CA PRO A 106 -11.55 -4.46 13.34
C PRO A 106 -11.10 -5.89 13.67
N GLY A 107 -10.10 -6.03 14.54
CA GLY A 107 -9.44 -7.29 14.91
C GLY A 107 -7.96 -7.38 14.51
N ARG A 108 -7.57 -6.81 13.36
CA ARG A 108 -6.14 -6.60 12.99
C ARG A 108 -5.69 -5.15 13.17
N GLY A 109 -6.62 -4.20 13.04
CA GLY A 109 -6.41 -2.77 13.23
C GLY A 109 -5.92 -2.35 14.62
N GLU A 110 -6.02 -3.23 15.62
CA GLU A 110 -5.50 -2.98 16.97
C GLU A 110 -3.98 -3.13 17.06
N ARG A 111 -3.35 -3.82 16.09
CA ARG A 111 -1.90 -3.98 16.00
C ARG A 111 -1.27 -3.00 15.01
N TYR A 112 -1.92 -2.68 13.90
CA TYR A 112 -1.40 -1.70 12.94
C TYR A 112 -2.53 -1.00 12.19
N SER A 113 -2.31 0.24 11.76
CA SER A 113 -3.24 0.93 10.85
C SER A 113 -2.97 0.53 9.40
N CYS A 114 -4.03 0.37 8.60
CA CYS A 114 -3.90 0.22 7.16
C CYS A 114 -4.62 1.36 6.45
N GLU A 115 -3.88 2.09 5.63
CA GLU A 115 -4.36 3.27 4.92
C GLU A 115 -4.06 3.14 3.44
N TYR A 116 -4.89 3.76 2.61
CA TYR A 116 -4.63 3.89 1.18
C TYR A 116 -4.46 5.37 0.84
N CYS A 117 -3.36 5.70 0.18
CA CYS A 117 -3.15 7.01 -0.43
C CYS A 117 -3.73 6.97 -1.84
N LEU A 118 -4.68 7.86 -2.13
CA LEU A 118 -5.17 8.08 -3.47
C LEU A 118 -4.27 9.13 -4.13
N HIS A 119 -3.53 8.77 -5.18
CA HIS A 119 -2.74 9.75 -5.90
C HIS A 119 -3.67 10.71 -6.66
N LEU A 120 -3.99 11.83 -6.01
CA LEU A 120 -4.78 12.92 -6.55
C LEU A 120 -3.98 14.21 -6.38
N ALA A 121 -3.11 14.48 -7.34
CA ALA A 121 -2.58 15.83 -7.48
C ALA A 121 -3.68 16.84 -7.89
N ARG A 122 -4.92 16.43 -8.22
CA ARG A 122 -5.90 17.31 -8.88
C ARG A 122 -7.41 17.23 -8.54
N SER A 123 -7.94 16.28 -7.75
CA SER A 123 -9.43 16.15 -7.65
C SER A 123 -10.10 16.41 -6.30
N GLY A 124 -9.43 16.99 -5.30
CA GLY A 124 -10.11 17.47 -4.09
C GLY A 124 -10.78 16.36 -3.23
N GLN A 125 -10.57 15.08 -3.52
CA GLN A 125 -11.05 13.98 -2.68
C GLN A 125 -10.00 13.71 -1.59
N HIS A 126 -10.35 14.07 -0.35
CA HIS A 126 -9.48 13.88 0.80
C HIS A 126 -9.22 12.39 1.09
N CYS A 127 -7.96 12.05 1.41
CA CYS A 127 -7.64 10.80 2.09
C CYS A 127 -8.53 10.69 3.34
N LYS A 128 -9.45 9.73 3.34
CA LYS A 128 -10.22 9.39 4.55
C LYS A 128 -9.30 8.59 5.46
N PHE A 129 -8.47 9.29 6.24
CA PHE A 129 -7.84 8.73 7.43
C PHE A 129 -8.96 8.26 8.37
N PRO A 130 -9.06 6.96 8.70
CA PRO A 130 -9.97 6.54 9.75
C PRO A 130 -9.59 7.27 11.03
N ALA A 131 -10.56 8.01 11.57
CA ALA A 131 -10.36 8.92 12.68
C ALA A 131 -10.04 8.15 13.97
N ASP A 132 -8.75 7.97 14.28
CA ASP A 132 -8.27 8.00 15.66
C ASP A 132 -7.18 9.06 15.81
N ARG A 133 -7.62 10.33 15.78
CA ARG A 133 -6.79 11.53 15.99
C ARG A 133 -6.26 11.67 17.44
N ARG A 134 -6.15 10.60 18.24
CA ARG A 134 -5.70 10.69 19.64
C ARG A 134 -4.37 10.03 19.96
N ARG A 135 -3.64 9.47 18.99
CA ARG A 135 -2.40 8.72 19.31
C ARG A 135 -1.10 9.14 18.63
N ILE A 136 -1.08 10.26 17.91
CA ILE A 136 0.17 10.99 17.62
C ILE A 136 0.29 12.14 18.64
N ARG A 137 0.43 11.80 19.93
CA ARG A 137 0.96 12.78 20.88
C ARG A 137 2.45 12.87 20.59
N SER A 138 2.84 14.02 20.05
CA SER A 138 4.18 14.58 20.13
C SER A 138 4.85 14.19 21.45
N ARG A 139 5.78 13.23 21.41
CA ARG A 139 6.88 13.24 22.36
C ARG A 139 7.73 14.45 21.97
N SER A 140 7.39 15.58 22.59
CA SER A 140 8.18 16.80 22.62
C SER A 140 9.57 16.47 23.20
N LEU A 141 10.47 16.03 22.33
CA LEU A 141 11.91 16.16 22.52
C LEU A 141 12.28 17.63 22.33
N VAL A 142 11.86 18.48 23.26
CA VAL A 142 12.50 19.77 23.55
C VAL A 142 12.55 19.90 25.06
N ARG A 143 13.54 19.22 25.64
CA ARG A 143 14.07 19.54 26.97
C ARG A 143 14.59 20.98 26.89
N LYS A 144 13.82 21.98 27.34
CA LYS A 144 14.38 23.28 27.68
C LYS A 144 15.29 23.07 28.89
N ARG A 145 16.60 23.10 28.63
CA ARG A 145 17.62 23.35 29.65
C ARG A 145 17.61 24.84 29.96
N ARG A 146 17.64 25.12 31.26
CA ARG A 146 17.77 26.42 31.95
C ARG A 146 16.53 27.29 31.99
#